data_AF-I9C9K0-F1
#
_entry.id   AF-I9C9K0-F1
#
_cell.length_a   1.000
_cell.length_b   1.000
_cell.length_c   1.000
_cell.angle_alpha   90.00
_cell.angle_beta   90.00
_cell.angle_gamma   90.00
#
_symmetry.space_group_name_H-M   'P 1'
#
loop_
_entity.id
_entity.type
_entity.pdbx_description
1 polymer ?
#
loop_
_entity_poly.entity_id
_entity_poly.type
_entity_poly.pdbx_seq_one_letter_code
_entity_poly.pdbx_strand_id
1 'polypeptide(L)' 'MQNVTIAKSLVLKLDALIIPAEEIGALVAVAHLDAAIQALCREFDLRREGSESD' A
#
# COMPACT_ATOMS: atom_id res chain seq x y z
N MET A 1 -17.84 -9.46 4.24
CA MET A 1 -16.70 -9.10 5.10
C MET A 1 -15.36 -9.71 4.66
N GLN A 2 -15.33 -10.85 3.94
CA GLN A 2 -14.07 -11.46 3.46
C GLN A 2 -13.22 -10.54 2.54
N ASN A 3 -13.86 -9.77 1.66
CA ASN A 3 -13.17 -8.88 0.71
C ASN A 3 -12.39 -7.75 1.42
N VAL A 4 -12.90 -7.25 2.55
CA VAL A 4 -12.22 -6.22 3.36
C VAL A 4 -10.95 -6.79 4.01
N THR A 5 -11.01 -8.02 4.54
CA THR A 5 -9.84 -8.72 5.09
C THR A 5 -8.77 -8.94 4.03
N ILE A 6 -9.17 -9.34 2.82
CA ILE A 6 -8.25 -9.54 1.69
C ILE A 6 -7.63 -8.19 1.28
N ALA A 7 -8.44 -7.14 1.15
CA ALA A 7 -7.96 -5.80 0.81
C ALA A 7 -6.96 -5.28 1.84
N LYS A 8 -7.21 -5.45 3.14
CA LYS A 8 -6.27 -5.07 4.20
C LYS A 8 -4.95 -5.85 4.10
N SER A 9 -5.02 -7.17 3.87
CA SER A 9 -3.82 -7.99 3.69
C SER A 9 -3.02 -7.58 2.44
N LEU A 10 -3.72 -7.22 1.36
CA LEU A 10 -3.08 -6.76 0.12
C LEU A 10 -2.40 -5.40 0.32
N VAL A 11 -3.05 -4.44 0.98
CA VAL A 11 -2.45 -3.14 1.34
C VAL A 11 -1.14 -3.34 2.11
N LEU A 12 -1.14 -4.16 3.16
CA LEU A 12 0.07 -4.42 3.95
C LEU A 12 1.21 -5.04 3.13
N LYS A 13 0.89 -5.97 2.22
CA LYS A 13 1.89 -6.60 1.35
C LYS A 13 2.47 -5.63 0.34
N LEU A 14 1.64 -4.76 -0.25
CA LEU A 14 2.09 -3.75 -1.21
C LEU A 14 2.93 -2.67 -0.53
N ASP A 15 2.54 -2.24 0.66
CA ASP A 15 3.26 -1.22 1.44
C ASP A 15 4.66 -1.73 1.85
N ALA A 16 4.77 -3.01 2.23
CA ALA A 16 6.05 -3.66 2.53
C ALA A 16 7.02 -3.75 1.32
N LEU A 17 6.54 -3.55 0.09
CA LEU A 17 7.36 -3.57 -1.13
C LEU A 17 7.88 -2.18 -1.52
N ILE A 18 7.38 -1.10 -0.89
CA ILE A 18 7.79 0.27 -1.23
C ILE A 18 9.27 0.49 -0.90
N ILE A 19 9.67 0.28 0.36
CA ILE A 19 11.05 0.53 0.81
C ILE A 19 12.07 -0.28 -0.02
N PRO A 20 11.90 -1.60 -0.23
CA PRO A 20 12.82 -2.36 -1.08
C PRO A 20 12.88 -1.87 -2.53
N ALA A 21 11.75 -1.40 -3.08
CA ALA A 21 11.70 -0.86 -4.44
C ALA A 21 12.39 0.52 -4.52
N GLU A 22 12.29 1.35 -3.49
CA GLU A 22 13.02 2.62 -3.39
C GLU A 22 14.53 2.40 -3.30
N GLU A 23 14.98 1.42 -2.52
CA GLU A 23 16.41 1.09 -2.34
C GLU A 23 17.11 0.69 -3.65
N ILE A 24 16.39 0.05 -4.57
CA ILE A 24 16.91 -0.34 -5.89
C ILE A 24 16.66 0.72 -6.97
N GLY A 25 16.10 1.88 -6.61
CA GLY A 25 15.79 2.97 -7.55
C GLY A 25 14.59 2.70 -8.47
N ALA A 26 13.71 1.75 -8.13
CA ALA A 26 12.52 1.43 -8.90
C ALA A 26 11.36 2.43 -8.64
N LEU A 27 11.63 3.72 -8.78
CA LEU A 27 10.72 4.82 -8.40
C LEU A 27 9.36 4.77 -9.13
N VAL A 28 9.34 4.32 -10.39
CA VAL A 28 8.08 4.14 -11.14
C VAL A 28 7.23 3.04 -10.51
N ALA A 29 7.85 1.93 -10.09
CA ALA A 29 7.13 0.85 -9.42
C ALA A 29 6.57 1.32 -8.07
N VAL A 30 7.35 2.10 -7.32
CA VAL A 30 6.91 2.72 -6.05
C VAL A 30 5.68 3.60 -6.26
N ALA A 31 5.68 4.48 -7.27
CA ALA A 31 4.53 5.32 -7.58
C ALA A 31 3.26 4.50 -7.92
N HIS A 32 3.42 3.39 -8.64
CA HIS A 32 2.31 2.48 -8.93
C HIS A 32 1.82 1.72 -7.71
N LEU A 33 2.73 1.27 -6.83
CA LEU A 33 2.37 0.63 -5.56
C LEU A 33 1.59 1.59 -4.67
N ASP A 34 2.05 2.83 -4.54
CA ASP A 34 1.37 3.85 -3.75
C ASP A 34 -0.03 4.18 -4.30
N ALA A 35 -0.16 4.34 -5.62
CA ALA A 35 -1.46 4.55 -6.26
C ALA A 35 -2.41 3.36 -6.05
N ALA A 36 -1.92 2.13 -6.11
CA ALA A 36 -2.71 0.93 -5.87
C ALA A 36 -3.19 0.83 -4.41
N ILE A 37 -2.30 1.16 -3.45
CA ILE A 37 -2.64 1.23 -2.02
C ILE A 37 -3.72 2.28 -1.79
N GLN A 38 -3.56 3.49 -2.33
CA GLN A 38 -4.55 4.55 -2.20
C GLN A 38 -5.92 4.14 -2.77
N ALA A 39 -5.94 3.46 -3.92
CA ALA A 39 -7.17 2.98 -4.52
C ALA A 39 -7.87 1.94 -3.63
N LEU A 40 -7.13 0.96 -3.10
CA LEU A 40 -7.64 -0.06 -2.18
C LEU A 40 -8.16 0.57 -0.87
N CYS A 41 -7.43 1.53 -0.33
CA CYS A 41 -7.84 2.24 0.88
C CYS A 41 -9.14 3.01 0.69
N ARG A 42 -9.31 3.71 -0.45
CA ARG A 42 -10.56 4.44 -0.75
C ARG A 42 -11.73 3.50 -0.99
N GLU A 43 -11.54 2.44 -1.76
CA GLU A 43 -12.62 1.50 -2.13
C GLU A 43 -13.16 0.73 -0.93
N PHE A 44 -12.28 0.35 0.00
CA PHE A 44 -12.64 -0.49 1.15
C PHE A 44 -12.70 0.27 2.49
N ASP A 45 -12.64 1.61 2.45
CA ASP A 45 -12.61 2.49 3.63
C ASP A 45 -11.54 2.07 4.65
N LEU A 46 -10.34 1.77 4.17
CA LEU A 46 -9.21 1.33 5.00
C LEU A 46 -8.29 2.52 5.31
N ARG A 47 -7.82 2.59 6.55
CA ARG A 47 -6.70 3.47 6.92
C ARG A 47 -5.39 2.79 6.57
N ARG A 48 -4.47 3.56 5.97
CA ARG A 48 -3.08 3.15 5.79
C ARG A 48 -2.35 3.31 7.12
N GLU A 49 -2.11 2.19 7.80
CA GLU A 49 -1.30 2.15 9.02
C GLU A 49 0.18 2.31 8.61
N GLY A 50 0.76 3.51 8.76
CA GLY A 50 2.16 3.77 8.37
C GLY A 50 2.48 5.22 7.99
N SER A 51 1.48 6.08 7.78
CA SER A 51 1.71 7.53 7.54
C SER A 51 1.75 8.37 8.83
N GLU A 52 1.85 7.73 10.00
CA GLU A 52 2.16 8.37 11.28
C GLU A 52 3.63 8.07 11.62
N SER A 53 4.54 8.86 11.07
CA SER A 53 5.85 9.07 11.67
C SER A 53 6.13 10.56 11.56
N ASP A 54 6.10 11.18 12.73
CA ASP A 54 6.53 12.54 13.04
C ASP A 54 7.99 12.76 12.63
#